data_AF-A0A6I9XBZ3-F1
#
_entry.id   AF-A0A6I9XBZ3-F1
#
_cell.length_a   1.000
_cell.length_b   1.000
_cell.length_c   1.000
_cell.angle_alpha   90.00
_cell.angle_beta   90.00
_cell.angle_gamma   90.00
#
_symmetry.space_group_name_H-M   'P 1'
#
loop_
_entity.id
_entity.type
_entity.pdbx_description
1 polymer ?
#
loop_
_entity_poly.entity_id
_entity_poly.type
_entity_poly.pdbx_seq_one_letter_code
_entity_poly.pdbx_strand_id
1 'polypeptide(L)'
;MAGKSQEQTIQEELTCSICYELFRNPVMLECMHHFCKECIEKYWNGCPRIATCPQCRQKCPSRSFHPNFIVSNIAEKVRRSASEEHRRKTKMELQKVLQVYQRKREKLLEMKRRNEENKECLVKTSRKLKSEIQAAFQHLHQILREEEGRILMEMATEEEQYMFRLENASLQLIEEISELKKSMDQMQRRLDNSEISSGLQVESLPVRYVSGKQTNKQ
;
A
#
# COMPACT_ATOMS: atom_id res chain seq x y z
N MET A 1 53.10 27.26 26.15
CA MET A 1 53.04 26.57 27.45
C MET A 1 51.59 26.68 27.93
N ALA A 2 50.76 25.65 27.74
CA ALA A 2 49.38 25.66 28.26
C ALA A 2 49.44 25.47 29.78
N GLY A 3 48.92 26.43 30.55
CA GLY A 3 48.87 26.33 32.00
C GLY A 3 48.00 25.15 32.42
N LYS A 4 48.49 24.32 33.36
CA LYS A 4 47.71 23.23 33.95
C LYS A 4 46.49 23.81 34.66
N SER A 5 45.34 23.13 34.59
CA SER A 5 44.17 23.56 35.36
C SER A 5 44.44 23.41 36.87
N GLN A 6 43.76 24.21 37.70
CA GLN A 6 43.90 24.16 39.16
C GLN A 6 43.57 22.74 39.70
N GLU A 7 42.62 22.05 39.07
CA GLU A 7 42.22 20.67 39.41
C GLU A 7 43.31 19.64 39.10
N GLN A 8 44.01 19.78 37.96
CA GLN A 8 45.14 18.93 37.60
C GLN A 8 46.30 19.09 38.59
N THR A 9 46.55 20.31 39.03
CA THR A 9 47.61 20.62 40.00
C THR A 9 47.31 19.98 41.37
N ILE A 10 46.06 20.07 41.84
CA ILE A 10 45.63 19.44 43.11
C ILE A 10 45.65 17.91 43.02
N GLN A 11 45.29 17.33 41.88
CA GLN A 11 45.34 15.88 41.69
C GLN A 11 46.79 15.35 41.71
N GLU A 12 47.72 16.07 41.10
CA GLU A 12 49.16 15.75 41.14
C GLU A 12 49.71 15.79 42.58
N GLU A 13 49.34 16.78 43.38
CA GLU A 13 49.74 16.90 44.80
C GLU A 13 49.18 15.78 45.70
N LEU A 14 48.08 15.15 45.30
CA LEU A 14 47.42 14.05 46.03
C LEU A 14 47.79 12.67 45.48
N THR A 15 48.84 12.58 44.67
CA THR A 15 49.26 11.34 44.01
C THR A 15 50.42 10.67 44.73
N CYS A 16 50.33 9.37 44.95
CA CYS A 16 51.41 8.57 45.50
C CYS A 16 52.54 8.41 44.47
N SER A 17 53.78 8.75 44.84
CA SER A 17 54.94 8.63 43.94
C SER A 17 55.38 7.19 43.66
N ILE A 18 54.78 6.19 44.31
CA ILE A 18 55.04 4.76 44.04
C ILE A 18 54.04 4.20 43.03
N CYS A 19 52.72 4.36 43.25
CA CYS A 19 51.69 3.78 42.39
C CYS A 19 51.14 4.76 41.34
N TYR A 20 51.52 6.04 41.40
CA TYR A 20 51.07 7.10 40.49
C TYR A 20 49.55 7.28 40.42
N GLU A 21 48.87 6.89 41.49
CA GLU A 21 47.44 7.11 41.68
C GLU A 21 47.19 8.02 42.88
N LEU A 22 45.99 8.61 42.94
CA LEU A 22 45.51 9.32 44.12
C LEU A 22 45.66 8.44 45.38
N PHE A 23 46.16 9.03 46.46
CA PHE A 23 46.42 8.30 47.71
C PHE A 23 45.24 7.43 48.16
N ARG A 24 45.53 6.16 48.47
CA ARG A 24 44.64 5.20 49.11
C ARG A 24 45.22 4.85 50.47
N ASN A 25 44.50 5.15 51.56
CA ASN A 25 45.00 5.01 52.92
C ASN A 25 46.41 5.63 53.09
N PRO A 26 46.59 6.94 52.83
CA PRO A 26 47.88 7.59 52.92
C PRO A 26 48.45 7.51 54.33
N VAL A 27 49.75 7.24 54.40
CA VAL A 27 50.54 7.30 55.62
C VAL A 27 51.66 8.33 55.45
N MET A 28 52.04 8.97 56.54
CA MET A 28 53.11 9.96 56.61
C MET A 28 54.32 9.37 57.33
N LEU A 29 55.49 9.50 56.72
CA LEU A 29 56.78 9.15 57.33
C LEU A 29 57.29 10.29 58.23
N GLU A 30 58.30 10.03 59.06
CA GLU A 30 58.95 11.05 59.90
C GLU A 30 59.54 12.22 59.09
N CYS A 31 59.95 11.96 57.84
CA CYS A 31 60.40 12.99 56.89
C CYS A 31 59.26 13.75 56.20
N MET A 32 58.01 13.61 56.69
CA MET A 32 56.79 14.28 56.22
C MET A 32 56.35 13.92 54.79
N HIS A 33 56.95 12.93 54.16
CA HIS A 33 56.52 12.40 52.85
C HIS A 33 55.38 11.39 53.00
N HIS A 34 54.46 11.41 52.02
CA HIS A 34 53.24 10.60 52.03
C HIS A 34 53.28 9.51 50.97
N PHE A 35 52.77 8.33 51.33
CA PHE A 35 52.64 7.17 50.45
C PHE A 35 51.35 6.43 50.78
N CYS A 36 50.80 5.66 49.84
CA CYS A 36 49.76 4.69 50.20
C CYS A 36 50.36 3.65 51.15
N LYS A 37 49.60 3.25 52.19
CA LYS A 37 50.04 2.25 53.17
C LYS A 37 50.63 1.00 52.51
N GLU A 38 49.89 0.39 51.60
CA GLU A 38 50.34 -0.81 50.89
C GLU A 38 51.61 -0.57 50.06
N CYS A 39 51.77 0.63 49.48
CA CYS A 39 52.92 0.94 48.64
C CYS A 39 54.20 1.02 49.47
N ILE A 40 54.17 1.70 50.62
CA ILE A 40 55.35 1.82 51.47
C ILE A 40 55.68 0.51 52.21
N GLU A 41 54.65 -0.25 52.62
CA GLU A 41 54.83 -1.59 53.21
C GLU A 41 55.50 -2.54 52.22
N LYS A 42 55.02 -2.60 50.97
CA LYS A 42 55.64 -3.41 49.90
C LYS A 42 57.07 -2.96 49.63
N TYR A 43 57.32 -1.65 49.57
CA TYR A 43 58.66 -1.10 49.34
C TYR A 43 59.67 -1.50 50.42
N TRP A 44 59.29 -1.41 51.70
CA TRP A 44 60.17 -1.81 52.82
C TRP A 44 60.34 -3.32 52.96
N ASN A 45 59.31 -4.11 52.63
CA ASN A 45 59.40 -5.57 52.66
C ASN A 45 60.36 -6.13 51.60
N GLY A 46 60.54 -5.42 50.47
CA GLY A 46 61.54 -5.76 49.45
C GLY A 46 62.99 -5.43 49.83
N CYS A 47 63.23 -4.78 50.97
CA CYS A 47 64.55 -4.31 51.39
C CYS A 47 65.00 -4.98 52.71
N PRO A 48 65.98 -5.91 52.68
CA PRO A 48 66.45 -6.62 53.88
C PRO A 48 67.36 -5.78 54.80
N ARG A 49 67.65 -4.52 54.45
CA ARG A 49 68.50 -3.60 55.21
C ARG A 49 67.68 -2.47 55.86
N ILE A 50 68.35 -1.39 56.29
CA ILE A 50 67.73 -0.18 56.83
C ILE A 50 66.71 0.38 55.83
N ALA A 51 65.46 0.51 56.26
CA ALA A 51 64.40 1.12 55.45
C ALA A 51 64.69 2.59 55.18
N THR A 52 64.31 3.09 54.01
CA THR A 52 64.50 4.49 53.60
C THR A 52 63.21 5.06 53.00
N CYS A 53 63.09 6.39 52.99
CA CYS A 53 62.03 7.08 52.28
C CYS A 53 62.25 7.00 50.76
N PRO A 54 61.27 6.53 49.97
CA PRO A 54 61.37 6.49 48.50
C PRO A 54 61.63 7.85 47.84
N GLN A 55 61.21 8.96 48.48
CA GLN A 55 61.28 10.30 47.90
C GLN A 55 62.56 11.04 48.25
N CYS A 56 62.94 11.09 49.54
CA CYS A 56 64.12 11.86 49.99
C CYS A 56 65.31 10.98 50.43
N ARG A 57 65.16 9.65 50.43
CA ARG A 57 66.18 8.66 50.83
C ARG A 57 66.63 8.74 52.30
N GLN A 58 65.97 9.53 53.13
CA GLN A 58 66.21 9.57 54.57
C GLN A 58 65.96 8.19 55.19
N LYS A 59 66.81 7.78 56.14
CA LYS A 59 66.69 6.49 56.84
C LYS A 59 65.44 6.49 57.73
N CYS A 60 64.72 5.38 57.73
CA CYS A 60 63.53 5.11 58.56
C CYS A 60 63.75 3.81 59.37
N PRO A 61 64.65 3.81 60.37
CA PRO A 61 65.08 2.58 61.05
C PRO A 61 63.94 1.84 61.76
N SER A 62 62.99 2.60 62.32
CA SER A 62 61.81 2.15 63.05
C SER A 62 60.73 1.50 62.16
N ARG A 63 60.82 1.68 60.83
CA ARG A 63 59.76 1.29 59.87
C ARG A 63 58.35 1.71 60.34
N SER A 64 58.25 2.86 61.01
CA SER A 64 57.00 3.41 61.51
C SER A 64 56.43 4.46 60.55
N PHE A 65 55.11 4.57 60.55
CA PHE A 65 54.37 5.61 59.82
C PHE A 65 53.06 5.91 60.54
N HIS A 66 52.50 7.09 60.27
CA HIS A 66 51.24 7.53 60.87
C HIS A 66 50.17 7.67 59.78
N PRO A 67 48.97 7.10 59.95
CA PRO A 67 47.86 7.34 59.02
C PRO A 67 47.54 8.84 58.91
N ASN A 68 47.33 9.34 57.70
CA ASN A 68 46.93 10.72 57.47
C ASN A 68 45.47 10.78 56.97
N PHE A 69 44.54 10.88 57.93
CA PHE A 69 43.11 10.93 57.63
C PHE A 69 42.71 12.18 56.85
N ILE A 70 43.43 13.30 56.98
CA ILE A 70 43.14 14.53 56.24
C ILE A 70 43.41 14.32 54.75
N VAL A 71 44.61 13.86 54.39
CA VAL A 71 44.96 13.56 52.98
C VAL A 71 44.05 12.47 52.42
N SER A 72 43.71 11.46 53.24
CA SER A 72 42.74 10.42 52.86
C SER A 72 41.37 11.03 52.49
N ASN A 73 40.82 11.89 53.35
CA ASN A 73 39.52 12.52 53.14
C ASN A 73 39.52 13.45 51.93
N ILE A 74 40.61 14.19 51.69
CA ILE A 74 40.73 15.08 50.52
C ILE A 74 40.82 14.24 49.24
N ALA A 75 41.66 13.21 49.19
CA ALA A 75 41.77 12.31 48.04
C ALA A 75 40.44 11.61 47.71
N GLU A 76 39.68 11.19 48.73
CA GLU A 76 38.32 10.65 48.56
C GLU A 76 37.34 11.68 47.99
N LYS A 77 37.37 12.92 48.47
CA LYS A 77 36.51 13.99 47.93
C LYS A 77 36.81 14.26 46.46
N VAL A 78 38.08 14.34 46.07
CA VAL A 78 38.50 14.52 44.67
C VAL A 78 38.02 13.36 43.80
N ARG A 79 38.20 12.10 44.26
CA ARG A 79 37.67 10.91 43.55
C ARG A 79 36.16 10.99 43.33
N ARG A 80 35.40 11.34 44.37
CA ARG A 80 33.94 11.47 44.30
C ARG A 80 33.52 12.56 43.33
N SER A 81 34.12 13.75 43.42
CA SER A 81 33.81 14.87 42.54
C SER A 81 34.04 14.53 41.06
N ALA A 82 35.18 13.92 40.73
CA ALA A 82 35.47 13.50 39.36
C ALA A 82 34.47 12.45 38.83
N SER A 83 34.10 11.47 39.68
CA SER A 83 33.10 10.45 39.34
C SER A 83 31.70 11.05 39.14
N GLU A 84 31.28 11.98 40.01
CA GLU A 84 30.00 12.65 39.89
C GLU A 84 29.91 13.54 38.66
N GLU A 85 30.98 14.26 38.34
CA GLU A 85 31.07 15.06 37.13
C GLU A 85 31.00 14.19 35.88
N HIS A 86 31.76 13.09 35.83
CA HIS A 86 31.68 12.13 34.73
C HIS A 86 30.25 11.59 34.57
N ARG A 87 29.61 11.18 35.67
CA ARG A 87 28.22 10.72 35.66
C ARG A 87 27.25 11.78 35.15
N ARG A 88 27.43 13.05 35.54
CA ARG A 88 26.63 14.19 35.04
C ARG A 88 26.82 14.39 33.54
N LYS A 89 28.06 14.37 33.04
CA LYS A 89 28.39 14.49 31.62
C LYS A 89 27.75 13.36 30.81
N THR A 90 27.97 12.12 31.21
CA THR A 90 27.39 10.93 30.56
C THR A 90 25.86 10.99 30.56
N LYS A 91 25.24 11.37 31.69
CA LYS A 91 23.78 11.54 31.75
C LYS A 91 23.27 12.60 30.77
N MET A 92 23.96 13.74 30.67
CA MET A 92 23.60 14.82 29.74
C MET A 92 23.73 14.38 28.28
N GLU A 93 24.79 13.65 27.93
CA GLU A 93 24.99 13.10 26.58
C GLU A 93 23.92 12.08 26.23
N LEU A 94 23.64 11.13 27.12
CA LEU A 94 22.57 10.15 26.94
C LEU A 94 21.21 10.84 26.76
N GLN A 95 20.94 11.90 27.52
CA GLN A 95 19.71 12.66 27.41
C GLN A 95 19.59 13.37 26.05
N LYS A 96 20.68 13.94 25.53
CA LYS A 96 20.71 14.54 24.19
C LYS A 96 20.44 13.50 23.10
N VAL A 97 21.10 12.34 23.18
CA VAL A 97 20.92 11.24 22.22
C VAL A 97 19.48 10.74 22.26
N LEU A 98 18.92 10.53 23.45
CA LEU A 98 17.53 10.12 23.63
C LEU A 98 16.56 11.10 22.97
N GLN A 99 16.75 12.41 23.14
CA GLN A 99 15.92 13.43 22.49
C GLN A 99 15.99 13.36 20.96
N VAL A 100 17.17 13.10 20.38
CA VAL A 100 17.32 12.93 18.92
C VAL A 100 16.50 11.74 18.43
N TYR A 101 16.60 10.59 19.11
CA TYR A 101 15.82 9.39 18.76
C TYR A 101 14.32 9.59 18.96
N GLN A 102 13.90 10.30 20.00
CA GLN A 102 12.50 10.65 20.23
C GLN A 102 11.93 11.49 19.08
N ARG A 103 12.63 12.57 18.68
CA ARG A 103 12.23 13.39 17.53
C ARG A 103 12.19 12.60 16.22
N LYS A 104 13.17 11.70 16.01
CA LYS A 104 13.20 10.82 14.82
C LYS A 104 12.00 9.88 14.81
N ARG A 105 11.64 9.30 15.96
CA ARG A 105 10.46 8.44 16.12
C ARG A 105 9.17 9.18 15.81
N GLU A 106 8.99 10.39 16.33
CA GLU A 106 7.80 11.22 16.06
C GLU A 106 7.65 11.52 14.57
N LYS A 107 8.73 11.93 13.89
CA LYS A 107 8.72 12.16 12.44
C LYS A 107 8.34 10.91 11.64
N LEU A 108 8.85 9.74 12.03
CA LEU A 108 8.53 8.47 11.36
C LEU A 108 7.07 8.08 11.58
N LEU A 109 6.53 8.28 12.78
CA LEU A 109 5.11 8.03 13.07
C LEU A 109 4.20 8.95 12.25
N GLU A 110 4.55 10.21 12.13
CA GLU A 110 3.81 11.18 11.32
C GLU A 110 3.85 10.83 9.82
N MET A 111 5.02 10.46 9.31
CA MET A 111 5.16 10.00 7.92
C MET A 111 4.36 8.72 7.65
N LYS A 112 4.34 7.79 8.61
CA LYS A 112 3.53 6.57 8.53
C LYS A 112 2.04 6.90 8.44
N ARG A 113 1.53 7.77 9.33
CA ARG A 113 0.14 8.25 9.33
C ARG A 113 -0.24 8.85 7.98
N ARG A 114 0.58 9.78 7.46
CA ARG A 114 0.33 10.42 6.17
C ARG A 114 0.30 9.41 5.00
N ASN A 115 1.18 8.41 5.03
CA ASN A 115 1.20 7.37 4.00
C ASN A 115 -0.05 6.47 4.05
N GLU A 116 -0.53 6.14 5.25
CA GLU A 116 -1.78 5.39 5.44
C GLU A 116 -2.98 6.18 4.93
N GLU A 117 -3.08 7.47 5.25
CA GLU A 117 -4.13 8.36 4.74
C GLU A 117 -4.09 8.51 3.21
N ASN A 118 -2.89 8.69 2.64
CA ASN A 118 -2.72 8.75 1.18
C ASN A 118 -3.16 7.44 0.51
N LYS A 119 -2.81 6.29 1.09
CA LYS A 119 -3.24 4.98 0.60
C LYS A 119 -4.76 4.83 0.64
N GLU A 120 -5.40 5.20 1.75
CA GLU A 120 -6.86 5.15 1.89
C GLU A 120 -7.57 6.06 0.89
N CYS A 121 -7.08 7.29 0.73
CA CYS A 121 -7.59 8.25 -0.24
C CYS A 121 -7.49 7.69 -1.67
N LEU A 122 -6.34 7.12 -2.04
CA LEU A 122 -6.13 6.53 -3.35
C LEU A 122 -7.10 5.37 -3.62
N VAL A 123 -7.28 4.47 -2.65
CA VAL A 123 -8.23 3.36 -2.75
C VAL A 123 -9.67 3.86 -2.91
N LYS A 124 -10.06 4.89 -2.15
CA LYS A 124 -11.40 5.49 -2.23
C LYS A 124 -11.65 6.10 -3.61
N THR A 125 -10.69 6.87 -4.13
CA THR A 125 -10.78 7.47 -5.47
C THR A 125 -10.85 6.40 -6.56
N SER A 126 -10.02 5.35 -6.47
CA SER A 126 -10.05 4.23 -7.41
C SER A 126 -11.40 3.50 -7.41
N ARG A 127 -11.98 3.23 -6.23
CA ARG A 127 -13.32 2.63 -6.11
C ARG A 127 -14.39 3.52 -6.72
N LYS A 128 -14.38 4.82 -6.42
CA LYS A 128 -15.34 5.78 -6.95
C LYS A 128 -15.29 5.83 -8.49
N LEU A 129 -14.09 5.99 -9.04
CA LEU A 129 -13.89 6.01 -10.49
C LEU A 129 -14.36 4.70 -11.15
N LYS A 130 -14.06 3.55 -10.53
CA LYS A 130 -14.55 2.25 -11.01
C LYS A 130 -16.09 2.20 -11.05
N SER A 131 -16.75 2.65 -9.99
CA SER A 131 -18.21 2.68 -9.92
C SER A 131 -18.82 3.64 -10.94
N GLU A 132 -18.23 4.82 -11.14
CA GLU A 132 -18.66 5.79 -12.15
C GLU A 132 -18.55 5.23 -13.56
N ILE A 133 -17.42 4.60 -13.90
CA ILE A 133 -17.24 3.93 -15.19
C ILE A 133 -18.29 2.84 -15.38
N GLN A 134 -18.47 1.95 -14.39
CA GLN A 134 -19.46 0.88 -14.47
C GLN A 134 -20.88 1.40 -14.67
N ALA A 135 -21.27 2.45 -13.93
CA ALA A 135 -22.58 3.07 -14.06
C ALA A 135 -22.78 3.71 -15.45
N ALA A 136 -21.76 4.39 -15.98
CA ALA A 136 -21.82 5.00 -17.31
C ALA A 136 -22.02 3.94 -18.41
N PHE A 137 -21.29 2.83 -18.36
CA PHE A 137 -21.47 1.73 -19.31
C PHE A 137 -22.84 1.05 -19.15
N GLN A 138 -23.31 0.84 -17.93
CA GLN A 138 -24.64 0.28 -17.68
C GLN A 138 -25.74 1.17 -18.28
N HIS A 139 -25.63 2.49 -18.12
CA HIS A 139 -26.54 3.45 -18.69
C HIS A 139 -26.53 3.41 -20.22
N LEU A 140 -25.35 3.35 -20.85
CA LEU A 140 -25.25 3.22 -22.30
C LEU A 140 -25.89 1.93 -22.81
N HIS A 141 -25.63 0.79 -22.15
CA HIS A 141 -26.27 -0.47 -22.52
C HIS A 141 -27.80 -0.44 -22.35
N GLN A 142 -28.30 0.31 -21.36
CA GLN A 142 -29.74 0.49 -21.18
C GLN A 142 -30.35 1.25 -22.34
N ILE A 143 -29.75 2.38 -22.76
CA ILE A 143 -30.19 3.15 -23.91
C ILE A 143 -30.23 2.27 -25.17
N LEU A 144 -29.17 1.50 -25.41
CA LEU A 144 -29.09 0.63 -26.60
C LEU A 144 -30.19 -0.43 -26.61
N ARG A 145 -30.51 -1.05 -25.46
CA ARG A 145 -31.60 -2.02 -25.36
C ARG A 145 -32.96 -1.40 -25.58
N GLU A 146 -33.18 -0.20 -25.05
CA GLU A 146 -34.44 0.54 -25.23
C GLU A 146 -34.65 0.92 -26.69
N GLU A 147 -33.61 1.41 -27.36
CA GLU A 147 -33.68 1.79 -28.76
C GLU A 147 -33.84 0.57 -29.69
N GLU A 148 -33.13 -0.52 -29.41
CA GLU A 148 -33.32 -1.81 -30.09
C GLU A 148 -34.78 -2.28 -29.97
N GLY A 149 -35.33 -2.25 -28.76
CA GLY A 149 -36.74 -2.62 -28.53
C GLY A 149 -37.72 -1.72 -29.26
N ARG A 150 -37.46 -0.41 -29.32
CA ARG A 150 -38.28 0.56 -30.05
C ARG A 150 -38.32 0.24 -31.55
N ILE A 151 -37.15 0.00 -32.15
CA ILE A 151 -37.02 -0.32 -33.58
C ILE A 151 -37.72 -1.63 -33.90
N LEU A 152 -37.51 -2.68 -33.10
CA LEU A 152 -38.16 -3.97 -33.31
C LEU A 152 -39.69 -3.87 -33.25
N MET A 153 -40.23 -3.07 -32.33
CA MET A 153 -41.66 -2.84 -32.22
C MET A 153 -42.20 -2.09 -33.44
N GLU A 154 -41.51 -1.04 -33.89
CA GLU A 154 -41.88 -0.26 -35.09
C GLU A 154 -41.92 -1.16 -36.33
N MET A 155 -40.87 -1.97 -36.53
CA MET A 155 -40.80 -2.95 -37.62
C MET A 155 -41.96 -3.96 -37.58
N ALA A 156 -42.26 -4.52 -36.39
CA ALA A 156 -43.36 -5.47 -36.24
C ALA A 156 -44.72 -4.83 -36.60
N THR A 157 -44.94 -3.57 -36.22
CA THR A 157 -46.19 -2.87 -36.57
C THR A 157 -46.29 -2.56 -38.07
N GLU A 158 -45.18 -2.24 -38.73
CA GLU A 158 -45.16 -2.04 -40.19
C GLU A 158 -45.44 -3.35 -40.93
N GLU A 159 -44.86 -4.46 -40.46
CA GLU A 159 -45.10 -5.80 -41.00
C GLU A 159 -46.57 -6.20 -40.86
N GLU A 160 -47.18 -6.03 -39.68
CA GLU A 160 -48.60 -6.27 -39.46
C GLU A 160 -49.49 -5.43 -40.39
N GLN A 161 -49.18 -4.13 -40.53
CA GLN A 161 -49.93 -3.25 -41.43
C GLN A 161 -49.80 -3.65 -42.90
N TYR A 162 -48.61 -4.07 -43.33
CA TYR A 162 -48.37 -4.52 -44.70
C TYR A 162 -49.13 -5.82 -45.01
N MET A 163 -49.08 -6.79 -44.09
CA MET A 163 -49.85 -8.03 -44.19
C MET A 163 -51.35 -7.76 -44.28
N PHE A 164 -51.89 -6.89 -43.41
CA PHE A 164 -53.29 -6.50 -43.45
C PHE A 164 -53.69 -5.86 -44.80
N ARG A 165 -52.83 -5.02 -45.39
CA ARG A 165 -53.10 -4.43 -46.72
C ARG A 165 -53.12 -5.49 -47.83
N LEU A 166 -52.19 -6.44 -47.81
CA LEU A 166 -52.15 -7.54 -48.79
C LEU A 166 -53.38 -8.44 -48.68
N GLU A 167 -53.80 -8.80 -47.47
CA GLU A 167 -55.00 -9.61 -47.24
C GLU A 167 -56.25 -8.92 -47.77
N ASN A 168 -56.42 -7.62 -47.49
CA ASN A 168 -57.54 -6.85 -48.02
C ASN A 168 -57.53 -6.76 -49.55
N ALA A 169 -56.37 -6.55 -50.17
CA ALA A 169 -56.26 -6.51 -51.63
C ALA A 169 -56.58 -7.89 -52.26
N SER A 170 -56.16 -8.97 -51.61
CA SER A 170 -56.50 -10.34 -52.02
C SER A 170 -58.01 -10.58 -51.98
N LEU A 171 -58.68 -10.16 -50.90
CA LEU A 171 -60.14 -10.28 -50.78
C LEU A 171 -60.87 -9.50 -51.88
N GLN A 172 -60.40 -8.29 -52.22
CA GLN A 172 -60.95 -7.49 -53.33
C GLN A 172 -60.80 -8.21 -54.68
N LEU A 173 -59.62 -8.78 -54.97
CA LEU A 173 -59.41 -9.54 -56.21
C LEU A 173 -60.31 -10.78 -56.28
N ILE A 174 -60.51 -11.50 -55.17
CA ILE A 174 -61.42 -12.64 -55.11
C ILE A 174 -62.86 -12.22 -55.44
N GLU A 175 -63.29 -11.07 -54.91
CA GLU A 175 -64.62 -10.51 -55.18
C GLU A 175 -64.77 -10.13 -56.66
N GLU A 176 -63.82 -9.41 -57.24
CA GLU A 176 -63.82 -9.04 -58.65
C GLU A 176 -63.82 -10.27 -59.58
N ILE A 177 -63.01 -11.29 -59.29
CA ILE A 177 -63.00 -12.56 -60.03
C ILE A 177 -64.37 -13.23 -59.97
N SER A 178 -65.01 -13.23 -58.79
CA SER A 178 -66.34 -13.80 -58.60
C SER A 178 -67.40 -13.08 -59.43
N GLU A 179 -67.38 -11.75 -59.45
CA GLU A 179 -68.30 -10.92 -60.25
C GLU A 179 -68.07 -11.08 -61.76
N LEU A 180 -66.81 -11.12 -62.20
CA LEU A 180 -66.45 -11.41 -63.59
C LEU A 180 -66.96 -12.79 -64.00
N LYS A 181 -66.78 -13.80 -63.15
CA LYS A 181 -67.27 -15.16 -63.40
C LYS A 181 -68.80 -15.19 -63.55
N LYS A 182 -69.54 -14.54 -62.65
CA LYS A 182 -71.01 -14.43 -62.76
C LYS A 182 -71.43 -13.78 -64.09
N SER A 183 -70.73 -12.72 -64.49
CA SER A 183 -70.99 -12.01 -65.75
C SER A 183 -70.69 -12.88 -66.97
N MET A 184 -69.58 -13.63 -66.95
CA MET A 184 -69.24 -14.61 -68.00
C MET A 184 -70.31 -15.70 -68.10
N ASP A 185 -70.72 -16.29 -66.98
CA ASP A 185 -71.77 -17.32 -66.93
C ASP A 185 -73.11 -16.78 -67.45
N GLN A 186 -73.41 -15.50 -67.21
CA GLN A 186 -74.59 -14.85 -67.76
C GLN A 186 -74.48 -14.64 -69.27
N MET A 187 -73.33 -14.18 -69.78
CA MET A 187 -73.11 -14.02 -71.22
C MET A 187 -73.13 -15.36 -71.97
N GLN A 188 -72.50 -16.40 -71.42
CA GLN A 188 -72.52 -17.75 -71.98
C GLN A 188 -73.95 -18.26 -72.13
N ARG A 189 -74.79 -18.11 -71.09
CA ARG A 189 -76.22 -18.45 -71.16
C ARG A 189 -76.97 -17.69 -72.26
N ARG A 190 -76.62 -16.43 -72.53
CA ARG A 190 -77.24 -15.66 -73.62
C ARG A 190 -76.80 -16.14 -75.01
N LEU A 191 -75.53 -16.52 -75.16
CA LEU A 191 -75.01 -17.12 -76.40
C LEU A 191 -75.71 -18.45 -76.69
N ASP A 192 -75.75 -19.36 -75.71
CA ASP A 192 -76.38 -20.67 -75.82
C ASP A 192 -77.87 -20.54 -76.20
N ASN A 193 -78.58 -19.55 -75.63
CA ASN A 193 -79.98 -19.26 -75.98
C ASN A 193 -80.16 -18.66 -77.39
N SER A 194 -79.15 -17.97 -77.93
CA SER A 194 -79.20 -17.40 -79.30
C SER A 194 -78.98 -18.47 -80.38
N GLU A 195 -78.20 -19.50 -80.08
CA GLU A 195 -78.02 -20.69 -80.93
C GLU A 195 -79.30 -21.53 -80.98
N ILE A 196 -80.09 -21.59 -79.89
CA ILE A 196 -81.40 -22.26 -79.87
C ILE A 196 -82.46 -21.49 -80.68
N SER A 197 -82.34 -20.17 -80.84
CA SER A 197 -83.25 -19.36 -81.67
C SER A 197 -82.95 -19.45 -83.18
N SER A 198 -81.83 -20.06 -83.57
CA SER A 198 -81.32 -20.12 -84.94
C SER A 198 -81.15 -21.59 -85.36
N GLY A 199 -82.21 -22.39 -85.29
CA GLY A 199 -82.14 -23.81 -85.60
C GLY A 199 -81.66 -24.09 -87.02
N LEU A 200 -80.62 -24.91 -87.16
CA LEU A 200 -80.47 -25.89 -88.25
C LEU A 200 -79.60 -27.07 -87.79
N GLN A 201 -80.15 -28.27 -88.02
CA GLN A 201 -79.54 -29.59 -87.86
C GLN A 201 -78.18 -29.70 -88.56
N VAL A 202 -77.21 -30.39 -87.94
CA VAL A 202 -76.46 -31.45 -88.62
C VAL A 202 -76.07 -32.55 -87.61
N GLU A 203 -76.48 -33.77 -87.91
CA GLU A 203 -76.07 -35.04 -87.30
C GLU A 203 -74.60 -35.41 -87.59
N SER A 204 -73.91 -35.91 -86.55
CA SER A 204 -72.98 -37.06 -86.56
C SER A 204 -71.61 -36.87 -87.27
N LEU A 205 -70.43 -37.27 -86.74
CA LEU A 205 -69.96 -38.61 -86.34
C LEU A 205 -68.54 -38.49 -85.70
N PRO A 206 -67.98 -39.57 -85.11
CA PRO A 206 -66.96 -39.53 -84.05
C PRO A 206 -65.52 -39.59 -84.57
N VAL A 207 -64.57 -39.01 -83.82
CA VAL A 207 -63.13 -39.21 -84.04
C VAL A 207 -62.42 -39.56 -82.73
N ARG A 208 -61.45 -40.45 -82.87
CA ARG A 208 -60.84 -41.33 -81.88
C ARG A 208 -59.77 -40.65 -81.00
N TYR A 209 -59.57 -41.26 -79.84
CA TYR A 209 -58.41 -41.18 -78.96
C TYR A 209 -57.06 -41.22 -79.71
N VAL A 210 -56.09 -40.40 -79.28
CA VAL A 210 -54.68 -40.81 -79.17
C VAL A 210 -54.06 -40.21 -77.90
N SER A 211 -53.56 -41.10 -77.06
CA SER A 211 -52.70 -40.87 -75.88
C SER A 211 -51.28 -40.45 -76.28
N GLY A 212 -50.58 -39.64 -75.47
CA GLY A 212 -49.12 -39.70 -75.50
C GLY A 212 -48.31 -38.57 -74.86
N LYS A 213 -47.86 -38.84 -73.63
CA LYS A 213 -46.51 -38.61 -73.07
C LYS A 213 -45.99 -37.19 -72.77
N GLN A 214 -45.83 -36.98 -71.46
CA GLN A 214 -44.60 -36.55 -70.76
C GLN A 214 -43.36 -36.18 -71.60
N THR A 215 -42.83 -34.97 -71.37
CA THR A 215 -41.39 -34.67 -71.13
C THR A 215 -41.34 -33.39 -70.26
N ASN A 216 -40.99 -33.45 -68.97
CA ASN A 216 -39.66 -33.51 -68.33
C ASN A 216 -38.87 -32.18 -68.39
N LYS A 217 -38.70 -31.58 -67.21
CA LYS A 217 -37.55 -30.80 -66.69
C LYS A 217 -36.81 -29.84 -67.62
N GLN A 218 -36.86 -28.55 -67.28
CA GLN A 218 -35.73 -27.84 -66.67
C GLN A 218 -36.25 -26.69 -65.79
#